data_AF-A0A1T4ZJ68-F1
#
_entry.id   AF-A0A1T4ZJ68-F1
#
_cell.length_a   1.000
_cell.length_b   1.000
_cell.length_c   1.000
_cell.angle_alpha   90.00
_cell.angle_beta   90.00
_cell.angle_gamma   90.00
#
_symmetry.space_group_name_H-M   'P 1'
#
loop_
_entity.id
_entity.type
_entity.pdbx_description
1 polymer ?
#
loop_
_entity_poly.entity_id
_entity_poly.type
_entity_poly.pdbx_seq_one_letter_code
_entity_poly.pdbx_strand_id
1 'polypeptide(L)'
;MLDEIINLQNAIIPICAIVTPDTPLLEALMIMNQTHTKQCLIPELPHPTENLTFYSQPPGCLLVMEDEELVGILTERDTVKLAVQAENLSQITVKQIMTQPVITLNREEFTDVFVVHNMMRRFQIRHLPILNEQKQVLGLITLSSLRQVLNHHHFLRFRQVSEVMTRQVITVDPLTSIREIATILAQYNISCIVVVVEQEGTFYPVGIVTERDILQLQALELNLQNLTAEAVMSSPIFSIQSTESLSTAQQILQKHKIRRLVVVNERGELQGIITESNLVQVLDPLELYGILEILERKVNQLEESRISLLKKQDFELAQALENQEFSLYYQPQIDLKTEEIVGAEALIRWISPEKGNISPIEFIPIAENTGLIVPLGKWVLKTACTQAVAWKQVGLAAMEIAVNISAQQLEDENFVSDVISILTQTGLEPQRLKLELTESVLVHNINLTLEKFKQLQELGIEIAIDDFGTGYASLSYIQNFLFDILKIDRCFIKDITQNNKNSAIVSAIIRLARQLNFKVIAEGVETELEREFLTQQGCDFIQGYLISPPLPFEQFCDFYFRYSEKIKQN
;
A
#
# COMPACT_ATOMS: atom_id res chain seq x y z
N MET A 1 11.16 18.32 -1.03
CA MET A 1 10.72 16.96 -1.43
C MET A 1 9.72 16.95 -2.58
N LEU A 2 8.85 17.96 -2.75
CA LEU A 2 7.96 18.04 -3.93
C LEU A 2 8.68 18.51 -5.22
N ASP A 3 9.74 19.31 -5.09
CA ASP A 3 10.47 19.88 -6.24
C ASP A 3 11.39 18.88 -6.98
N GLU A 4 11.82 17.79 -6.34
CA GLU A 4 12.72 16.81 -6.97
C GLU A 4 12.00 15.80 -7.88
N ILE A 5 10.67 15.74 -7.87
CA ILE A 5 9.88 14.71 -8.57
C ILE A 5 9.20 15.24 -9.85
N ILE A 6 9.05 16.56 -9.99
CA ILE A 6 8.30 17.18 -11.09
C ILE A 6 9.28 17.85 -12.05
N ASN A 7 9.72 17.15 -13.10
CA ASN A 7 10.48 17.79 -14.17
C ASN A 7 9.53 18.66 -15.02
N LEU A 8 9.38 19.91 -14.60
CA LEU A 8 8.54 20.95 -15.21
C LEU A 8 8.79 21.11 -16.72
N GLN A 9 10.02 20.85 -17.18
CA GLN A 9 10.37 20.97 -18.60
C GLN A 9 9.58 19.98 -19.48
N ASN A 10 9.15 18.86 -18.91
CA ASN A 10 8.31 17.88 -19.61
C ASN A 10 6.88 18.40 -19.87
N ALA A 11 6.48 19.55 -19.30
CA ALA A 11 5.18 20.16 -19.55
C ALA A 11 5.17 21.00 -20.83
N ILE A 12 6.34 21.32 -21.37
CA ILE A 12 6.50 22.13 -22.57
C ILE A 12 6.33 21.20 -23.78
N ILE A 13 5.24 21.38 -24.51
CA ILE A 13 5.00 20.65 -25.76
C ILE A 13 5.94 21.24 -26.82
N PRO A 14 6.82 20.43 -27.45
CA PRO A 14 7.67 20.89 -28.52
C PRO A 14 6.84 21.22 -29.76
N ILE A 15 7.10 22.41 -30.32
CA ILE A 15 6.59 23.07 -31.54
C ILE A 15 5.26 22.51 -32.12
N CYS A 16 4.20 23.30 -31.95
CA CYS A 16 2.93 23.18 -32.68
C CYS A 16 3.04 23.69 -34.12
N ALA A 17 2.01 23.46 -34.94
CA ALA A 17 1.95 24.04 -36.28
C ALA A 17 1.94 25.59 -36.24
N ILE A 18 2.74 26.18 -37.13
CA ILE A 18 2.96 27.62 -37.27
C ILE A 18 2.36 28.09 -38.60
N VAL A 19 1.73 29.26 -38.60
CA VAL A 19 1.18 29.92 -39.79
C VAL A 19 1.61 31.38 -39.85
N THR A 20 1.55 31.99 -41.03
CA THR A 20 1.77 33.43 -41.21
C THR A 20 0.45 34.20 -41.07
N PRO A 21 0.47 35.50 -40.74
CA PRO A 21 -0.76 36.30 -40.62
C PRO A 21 -1.63 36.29 -41.90
N ASP A 22 -1.00 36.20 -43.07
CA ASP A 22 -1.69 36.21 -44.36
C ASP A 22 -2.22 34.83 -44.80
N THR A 23 -1.99 33.78 -44.00
CA THR A 23 -2.52 32.45 -44.28
C THR A 23 -4.05 32.50 -44.34
N PRO A 24 -4.69 31.95 -45.38
CA PRO A 24 -6.15 31.84 -45.46
C PRO A 24 -6.70 31.00 -44.30
N LEU A 25 -7.84 31.41 -43.74
CA LEU A 25 -8.47 30.73 -42.60
C LEU A 25 -8.79 29.26 -42.91
N LEU A 26 -9.26 28.97 -44.12
CA LEU A 26 -9.57 27.59 -44.53
C LEU A 26 -8.34 26.68 -44.50
N GLU A 27 -7.18 27.21 -44.91
CA GLU A 27 -5.91 26.49 -44.85
C GLU A 27 -5.47 26.29 -43.40
N ALA A 28 -5.58 27.32 -42.56
CA ALA A 28 -5.31 27.21 -41.12
C ALA A 28 -6.21 26.16 -40.43
N LEU A 29 -7.50 26.10 -40.78
CA LEU A 29 -8.43 25.10 -40.26
C LEU A 29 -8.07 23.68 -40.70
N MET A 30 -7.62 23.51 -41.95
CA MET A 30 -7.10 22.23 -42.42
C MET A 30 -5.86 21.81 -41.64
N ILE A 31 -4.91 22.71 -41.39
CA ILE A 31 -3.71 22.43 -40.58
C ILE A 31 -4.10 22.04 -39.15
N MET A 32 -5.06 22.74 -38.55
CA MET A 32 -5.56 22.44 -37.21
C MET A 32 -6.22 21.05 -37.14
N ASN A 33 -6.93 20.64 -38.20
CA ASN A 33 -7.60 19.33 -38.32
C ASN A 33 -6.70 18.18 -38.80
N GLN A 34 -5.66 18.44 -39.60
CA GLN A 34 -4.77 17.44 -40.24
C GLN A 34 -3.68 16.88 -39.34
N THR A 35 -3.62 17.27 -38.06
CA THR A 35 -2.63 16.77 -37.08
C THR A 35 -2.80 15.28 -36.69
N HIS A 36 -3.48 14.49 -37.52
CA HIS A 36 -3.43 13.02 -37.54
C HIS A 36 -2.74 12.42 -38.79
N THR A 37 -2.29 13.22 -39.75
CA THR A 37 -1.64 12.72 -40.98
C THR A 37 -0.51 13.64 -41.45
N LYS A 38 0.72 13.13 -41.33
CA LYS A 38 2.02 13.66 -41.80
C LYS A 38 2.61 14.84 -41.04
N GLN A 39 3.67 14.53 -40.30
CA GLN A 39 4.72 15.45 -39.88
C GLN A 39 5.23 16.24 -41.10
N CYS A 40 5.01 17.55 -41.14
CA CYS A 40 5.75 18.43 -42.03
C CYS A 40 7.14 18.68 -41.43
N LEU A 41 8.15 18.27 -42.17
CA LEU A 41 9.57 18.50 -41.93
C LEU A 41 9.86 20.01 -41.89
N ILE A 42 10.49 20.46 -40.80
CA ILE A 42 11.28 21.70 -40.77
C ILE A 42 12.77 21.28 -40.85
N PRO A 43 13.63 21.99 -41.60
CA PRO A 43 15.06 21.68 -41.65
C PRO A 43 15.76 22.04 -40.33
N GLU A 44 16.51 21.08 -39.80
CA GLU A 44 17.60 21.18 -38.81
C GLU A 44 17.31 21.87 -37.46
N LEU A 45 16.77 21.09 -36.52
CA LEU A 45 17.07 21.15 -35.07
C LEU A 45 17.49 19.74 -34.61
N PRO A 46 18.36 19.61 -33.59
CA PRO A 46 19.08 18.37 -33.30
C PRO A 46 18.10 17.25 -32.91
N HIS A 47 18.37 16.06 -33.43
CA HIS A 47 17.55 14.86 -33.32
C HIS A 47 16.92 14.68 -31.93
N PRO A 48 15.60 14.40 -31.85
CA PRO A 48 14.98 14.11 -30.57
C PRO A 48 15.42 12.72 -30.10
N THR A 49 16.06 12.70 -28.94
CA THR A 49 16.32 11.47 -28.18
C THR A 49 15.00 10.76 -27.88
N GLU A 50 15.07 9.43 -27.93
CA GLU A 50 14.00 8.47 -27.74
C GLU A 50 13.17 8.75 -26.47
N ASN A 51 12.00 9.39 -26.60
CA ASN A 51 10.86 9.35 -25.65
C ASN A 51 9.61 10.13 -26.12
N LEU A 52 9.39 10.30 -27.43
CA LEU A 52 8.32 11.16 -27.99
C LEU A 52 6.91 10.53 -28.01
N THR A 53 6.60 9.55 -27.16
CA THR A 53 5.27 8.88 -27.11
C THR A 53 4.30 9.46 -26.08
N PHE A 54 4.57 10.62 -25.48
CA PHE A 54 3.78 11.13 -24.36
C PHE A 54 2.59 12.03 -24.76
N TYR A 55 2.59 12.70 -25.91
CA TYR A 55 1.51 13.64 -26.25
C TYR A 55 0.39 12.95 -27.04
N SER A 56 -0.73 12.67 -26.37
CA SER A 56 -1.83 11.89 -26.95
C SER A 56 -2.78 12.70 -27.86
N GLN A 57 -2.74 14.04 -27.83
CA GLN A 57 -3.54 14.90 -28.70
C GLN A 57 -2.86 16.24 -29.06
N PRO A 58 -3.06 16.76 -30.28
CA PRO A 58 -2.60 18.09 -30.68
C PRO A 58 -3.38 19.19 -29.92
N PRO A 59 -2.74 20.34 -29.60
CA PRO A 59 -3.29 21.33 -28.68
C PRO A 59 -4.48 22.14 -29.21
N GLY A 60 -4.94 21.95 -30.45
CA GLY A 60 -6.10 22.69 -30.99
C GLY A 60 -5.85 24.20 -31.12
N CYS A 61 -4.58 24.59 -31.32
CA CYS A 61 -4.18 25.97 -31.60
C CYS A 61 -3.04 26.02 -32.63
N LEU A 62 -2.89 27.18 -33.26
CA LEU A 62 -1.80 27.53 -34.16
C LEU A 62 -1.08 28.78 -33.65
N LEU A 63 0.24 28.79 -33.75
CA LEU A 63 1.03 29.99 -33.47
C LEU A 63 1.19 30.80 -34.75
N VAL A 64 1.00 32.11 -34.66
CA VAL A 64 1.11 33.03 -35.80
C VAL A 64 2.43 33.77 -35.68
N MET A 65 3.29 33.60 -36.68
CA MET A 65 4.64 34.17 -36.69
C MET A 65 4.81 35.12 -37.90
N GLU A 66 5.42 36.28 -37.68
CA GLU A 66 5.81 37.25 -38.72
C GLU A 66 7.27 37.64 -38.42
N ASP A 67 8.17 37.51 -39.40
CA ASP A 67 9.60 37.82 -39.25
C ASP A 67 10.28 37.19 -38.00
N GLU A 68 10.00 35.91 -37.73
CA GLU A 68 10.47 35.15 -36.54
C GLU A 68 9.92 35.64 -35.18
N GLU A 69 9.00 36.60 -35.16
CA GLU A 69 8.33 37.06 -33.95
C GLU A 69 6.93 36.44 -33.80
N LEU A 70 6.56 36.08 -32.57
CA LEU A 70 5.22 35.59 -32.25
C LEU A 70 4.24 36.78 -32.18
N VAL A 71 3.41 36.92 -33.20
CA VAL A 71 2.46 38.03 -33.34
C VAL A 71 1.04 37.68 -32.94
N GLY A 72 0.69 36.38 -32.91
CA GLY A 72 -0.68 35.94 -32.61
C GLY A 72 -0.79 34.48 -32.23
N ILE A 73 -1.95 34.12 -31.67
CA ILE A 73 -2.36 32.72 -31.48
C ILE A 73 -3.78 32.54 -32.02
N LEU A 74 -4.00 31.44 -32.75
CA LEU A 74 -5.32 31.07 -33.26
C LEU A 74 -5.81 29.81 -32.55
N THR A 75 -7.03 29.86 -31.99
CA THR A 75 -7.67 28.71 -31.35
C THR A 75 -8.96 28.31 -32.06
N GLU A 76 -9.43 27.07 -31.84
CA GLU A 76 -10.75 26.59 -32.33
C GLU A 76 -11.86 27.61 -32.02
N ARG A 77 -11.82 28.22 -30.84
CA ARG A 77 -12.84 29.16 -30.38
C ARG A 77 -12.90 30.45 -31.18
N ASP A 78 -11.75 30.98 -31.60
CA ASP A 78 -11.69 32.21 -32.39
C ASP A 78 -12.36 31.99 -33.76
N THR A 79 -12.27 30.77 -34.29
CA THR A 79 -12.88 30.39 -35.56
C THR A 79 -14.40 30.17 -35.47
N VAL A 80 -14.91 29.62 -34.36
CA VAL A 80 -16.37 29.43 -34.16
C VAL A 80 -17.13 30.75 -34.08
N LYS A 81 -16.53 31.83 -33.53
CA LYS A 81 -17.18 33.15 -33.51
C LYS A 81 -17.49 33.68 -34.91
N LEU A 82 -16.61 33.41 -35.86
CA LEU A 82 -16.76 33.86 -37.26
C LEU A 82 -17.62 32.91 -38.08
N ALA A 83 -17.61 31.62 -37.75
CA ALA A 83 -18.53 30.64 -38.32
C ALA A 83 -20.00 31.08 -38.27
N VAL A 84 -20.37 31.81 -37.22
CA VAL A 84 -21.72 32.34 -36.99
C VAL A 84 -22.00 33.60 -37.82
N GLN A 85 -20.97 34.37 -38.17
CA GLN A 85 -21.09 35.72 -38.75
C GLN A 85 -20.75 35.78 -40.25
N ALA A 86 -19.88 34.90 -40.75
CA ALA A 86 -19.33 34.97 -42.10
C ALA A 86 -19.99 33.93 -43.04
N GLU A 87 -20.51 34.40 -44.18
CA GLU A 87 -21.04 33.52 -45.24
C GLU A 87 -19.94 32.81 -46.05
N ASN A 88 -18.69 33.29 -45.99
CA ASN A 88 -17.59 32.73 -46.76
C ASN A 88 -16.24 32.82 -46.03
N LEU A 89 -15.75 31.67 -45.53
CA LEU A 89 -14.48 31.54 -44.80
C LEU A 89 -13.24 31.68 -45.70
N SER A 90 -13.38 31.54 -47.03
CA SER A 90 -12.26 31.55 -47.98
C SER A 90 -11.60 32.92 -48.17
N GLN A 91 -12.26 34.01 -47.75
CA GLN A 91 -11.78 35.38 -47.91
C GLN A 91 -11.17 35.98 -46.63
N ILE A 92 -11.19 35.22 -45.53
CA ILE A 92 -10.70 35.66 -44.22
C ILE A 92 -9.27 35.15 -44.03
N THR A 93 -8.38 36.00 -43.54
CA THR A 93 -7.00 35.64 -43.19
C THR A 93 -6.85 35.48 -41.68
N VAL A 94 -5.83 34.72 -41.25
CA VAL A 94 -5.52 34.49 -39.82
C VAL A 94 -5.34 35.81 -39.06
N LYS A 95 -4.71 36.82 -39.67
CA LYS A 95 -4.46 38.15 -39.09
C LYS A 95 -5.72 38.84 -38.58
N GLN A 96 -6.87 38.60 -39.23
CA GLN A 96 -8.13 39.26 -38.89
C GLN A 96 -8.75 38.69 -37.60
N ILE A 97 -8.30 37.52 -37.15
CA ILE A 97 -9.04 36.67 -36.22
C ILE A 97 -8.19 36.17 -35.06
N MET A 98 -6.86 36.20 -35.20
CA MET A 98 -5.93 35.75 -34.18
C MET A 98 -6.08 36.57 -32.90
N THR A 99 -5.87 35.93 -31.76
CA THR A 99 -5.81 36.62 -30.47
C THR A 99 -4.48 37.38 -30.36
N GLN A 100 -4.59 38.67 -30.09
CA GLN A 100 -3.46 39.59 -29.87
C GLN A 100 -3.80 40.62 -28.77
N PRO A 101 -2.85 40.99 -27.88
CA PRO A 101 -1.48 40.47 -27.78
C PRO A 101 -1.43 39.04 -27.19
N VAL A 102 -0.41 38.27 -27.56
CA VAL A 102 -0.20 36.91 -27.04
C VAL A 102 0.43 36.99 -25.66
N ILE A 103 -0.20 36.35 -24.67
CA ILE A 103 0.39 36.18 -23.34
C ILE A 103 1.45 35.08 -23.44
N THR A 104 2.68 35.39 -23.07
CA THR A 104 3.83 34.48 -23.10
C THR A 104 4.49 34.40 -21.72
N LEU A 105 5.37 33.40 -21.54
CA LEU A 105 6.19 33.25 -20.34
C LEU A 105 7.63 32.95 -20.73
N ASN A 106 8.60 33.62 -20.11
CA ASN A 106 10.01 33.31 -20.34
C ASN A 106 10.38 32.00 -19.63
N ARG A 107 11.26 31.20 -20.22
CA ARG A 107 11.70 29.93 -19.64
C ARG A 107 12.26 30.09 -18.22
N GLU A 108 12.98 31.17 -17.95
CA GLU A 108 13.57 31.44 -16.63
C GLU A 108 12.53 31.75 -15.56
N GLU A 109 11.37 32.28 -15.96
CA GLU A 109 10.24 32.59 -15.06
C GLU A 109 9.38 31.35 -14.79
N PHE A 110 9.61 30.24 -15.49
CA PHE A 110 8.91 28.98 -15.28
C PHE A 110 9.53 28.20 -14.10
N THR A 111 9.36 28.74 -12.89
CA THR A 111 9.92 28.20 -11.64
C THR A 111 9.12 27.05 -11.06
N ASP A 112 7.79 27.10 -11.19
CA ASP A 112 6.88 26.07 -10.70
C ASP A 112 5.59 26.01 -11.55
N VAL A 113 4.87 24.88 -11.45
CA VAL A 113 3.58 24.68 -12.14
C VAL A 113 2.55 25.74 -11.73
N PHE A 114 2.57 26.20 -10.48
CA PHE A 114 1.54 27.07 -9.93
C PHE A 114 1.60 28.47 -10.55
N VAL A 115 2.78 29.00 -10.84
CA VAL A 115 2.96 30.25 -11.60
C VAL A 115 2.23 30.16 -12.94
N VAL A 116 2.46 29.07 -13.68
CA VAL A 116 1.81 28.85 -14.98
C VAL A 116 0.31 28.68 -14.82
N HIS A 117 -0.14 27.84 -13.88
CA HIS A 117 -1.56 27.60 -13.64
C HIS A 117 -2.29 28.91 -13.26
N ASN A 118 -1.70 29.72 -12.38
CA ASN A 118 -2.25 31.00 -11.96
C ASN A 118 -2.29 32.01 -13.09
N MET A 119 -1.25 32.09 -13.93
CA MET A 119 -1.26 32.93 -15.13
C MET A 119 -2.37 32.49 -16.09
N MET A 120 -2.45 31.20 -16.41
CA MET A 120 -3.47 30.66 -17.32
C MET A 120 -4.88 30.95 -16.80
N ARG A 121 -5.12 30.80 -15.49
CA ARG A 121 -6.39 31.12 -14.84
C ARG A 121 -6.68 32.63 -14.86
N ARG A 122 -5.71 33.46 -14.48
CA ARG A 122 -5.85 34.93 -14.40
C ARG A 122 -6.18 35.55 -15.75
N PHE A 123 -5.48 35.10 -16.80
CA PHE A 123 -5.70 35.58 -18.17
C PHE A 123 -6.77 34.79 -18.93
N GLN A 124 -7.36 33.76 -18.31
CA GLN A 124 -8.38 32.88 -18.91
C GLN A 124 -7.94 32.23 -20.24
N ILE A 125 -6.66 31.89 -20.34
CA ILE A 125 -6.05 31.26 -21.51
C ILE A 125 -5.84 29.77 -21.27
N ARG A 126 -5.85 28.98 -22.36
CA ARG A 126 -5.62 27.51 -22.31
C ARG A 126 -4.29 27.09 -22.93
N HIS A 127 -3.58 28.04 -23.52
CA HIS A 127 -2.36 27.86 -24.29
C HIS A 127 -1.41 29.00 -23.92
N LEU A 128 -0.25 28.66 -23.39
CA LEU A 128 0.77 29.61 -22.95
C LEU A 128 2.09 29.31 -23.69
N PRO A 129 2.46 30.11 -24.70
CA PRO A 129 3.75 29.99 -25.37
C PRO A 129 4.91 30.33 -24.43
N ILE A 130 5.96 29.51 -24.50
CA ILE A 130 7.18 29.68 -23.70
C ILE A 130 8.30 30.19 -24.59
N LEU A 131 8.97 31.26 -24.15
CA LEU A 131 10.05 31.91 -24.89
C LEU A 131 11.42 31.65 -24.26
N ASN A 132 12.48 31.67 -25.07
CA ASN A 132 13.86 31.75 -24.58
C ASN A 132 14.28 33.22 -24.30
N GLU A 133 15.50 33.42 -23.81
CA GLU A 133 16.07 34.75 -23.55
C GLU A 133 16.11 35.64 -24.81
N GLN A 134 16.21 35.03 -25.99
CA GLN A 134 16.21 35.70 -27.30
C GLN A 134 14.79 35.96 -27.84
N LYS A 135 13.73 35.76 -27.02
CA LYS A 135 12.30 35.87 -27.39
C LYS A 135 11.80 34.90 -28.46
N GLN A 136 12.58 33.85 -28.77
CA GLN A 136 12.17 32.80 -29.70
C GLN A 136 11.28 31.79 -28.97
N VAL A 137 10.29 31.25 -29.69
CA VAL A 137 9.35 30.27 -29.14
C VAL A 137 10.04 28.92 -28.92
N LEU A 138 10.12 28.48 -27.67
CA LEU A 138 10.61 27.15 -27.29
C LEU A 138 9.53 26.07 -27.39
N GLY A 139 8.28 26.43 -27.12
CA GLY A 139 7.17 25.48 -27.11
C GLY A 139 5.92 26.05 -26.48
N LEU A 140 4.97 25.17 -26.17
CA LEU A 140 3.65 25.54 -25.65
C LEU A 140 3.31 24.75 -24.39
N ILE A 141 2.82 25.45 -23.37
CA ILE A 141 2.16 24.80 -22.23
C ILE A 141 0.65 24.88 -22.38
N THR A 142 -0.02 23.76 -22.14
CA THR A 142 -1.48 23.70 -22.06
C THR A 142 -1.90 23.13 -20.70
N LEU A 143 -3.17 23.32 -20.33
CA LEU A 143 -3.72 22.67 -19.13
C LEU A 143 -3.56 21.14 -19.18
N SER A 144 -3.61 20.56 -20.38
CA SER A 144 -3.42 19.13 -20.58
C SER A 144 -1.97 18.67 -20.34
N SER A 145 -0.98 19.48 -20.73
CA SER A 145 0.44 19.15 -20.52
C SER A 145 0.88 19.39 -19.07
N LEU A 146 0.38 20.45 -18.41
CA LEU A 146 0.58 20.64 -16.97
C LEU A 146 0.06 19.44 -16.18
N ARG A 147 -1.17 19.00 -16.48
CA ARG A 147 -1.78 17.84 -15.83
C ARG A 147 -0.96 16.57 -16.01
N GLN A 148 -0.40 16.37 -17.20
CA GLN A 148 0.40 15.17 -17.50
C GLN A 148 1.68 15.09 -16.67
N VAL A 149 2.31 16.23 -16.40
CA VAL A 149 3.49 16.28 -15.51
C VAL A 149 3.09 16.18 -14.05
N LEU A 150 1.91 16.69 -13.69
CA LEU A 150 1.35 16.63 -12.33
C LEU A 150 0.78 15.26 -11.94
N ASN A 151 0.96 14.18 -12.74
CA ASN A 151 0.30 12.87 -12.63
C ASN A 151 0.45 12.19 -11.24
N HIS A 152 -0.28 12.68 -10.25
CA HIS A 152 -0.44 12.10 -8.94
C HIS A 152 -1.81 11.43 -8.90
N HIS A 153 -1.88 10.20 -9.42
CA HIS A 153 -3.07 9.35 -9.42
C HIS A 153 -3.71 9.20 -8.03
N HIS A 154 -2.96 9.48 -6.96
CA HIS A 154 -3.44 9.40 -5.59
C HIS A 154 -4.45 10.49 -5.22
N PHE A 155 -4.31 11.75 -5.66
CA PHE A 155 -5.26 12.81 -5.22
C PHE A 155 -6.65 12.66 -5.84
N LEU A 156 -6.71 12.34 -7.13
CA LEU A 156 -7.98 12.16 -7.84
C LEU A 156 -8.74 10.90 -7.36
N ARG A 157 -8.06 9.95 -6.72
CA ARG A 157 -8.69 8.76 -6.15
C ARG A 157 -9.58 9.08 -4.94
N PHE A 158 -9.27 10.13 -4.19
CA PHE A 158 -9.98 10.47 -2.94
C PHE A 158 -11.07 11.54 -3.11
N ARG A 159 -11.27 12.04 -4.33
CA ARG A 159 -12.25 13.10 -4.65
C ARG A 159 -13.33 12.56 -5.57
N GLN A 160 -14.56 13.00 -5.40
CA GLN A 160 -15.70 12.60 -6.22
C GLN A 160 -15.99 13.58 -7.36
N VAL A 161 -16.58 13.08 -8.44
CA VAL A 161 -17.04 13.88 -9.59
C VAL A 161 -17.97 15.02 -9.16
N SER A 162 -18.87 14.78 -8.20
CA SER A 162 -19.83 15.76 -7.71
C SER A 162 -19.22 17.03 -7.11
N GLU A 163 -17.95 16.98 -6.70
CA GLU A 163 -17.23 18.08 -6.04
C GLU A 163 -16.72 19.12 -7.02
N VAL A 164 -16.42 18.72 -8.27
CA VAL A 164 -15.80 19.60 -9.27
C VAL A 164 -16.56 19.69 -10.60
N MET A 165 -17.60 18.88 -10.79
CA MET A 165 -18.41 18.94 -12.00
C MET A 165 -19.10 20.30 -12.17
N THR A 166 -19.26 20.72 -13.43
CA THR A 166 -20.08 21.88 -13.77
C THR A 166 -21.55 21.44 -13.77
N ARG A 167 -22.34 21.97 -12.82
CA ARG A 167 -23.75 21.60 -12.65
C ARG A 167 -24.71 22.28 -13.62
N GLN A 168 -24.38 23.52 -14.01
CA GLN A 168 -25.18 24.26 -15.00
C GLN A 168 -24.71 23.88 -16.41
N VAL A 169 -25.35 22.88 -16.98
CA VAL A 169 -25.07 22.41 -18.34
C VAL A 169 -26.04 23.10 -19.31
N ILE A 170 -25.51 23.70 -20.36
CA ILE A 170 -26.34 24.22 -21.46
C ILE A 170 -26.74 23.04 -22.35
N THR A 171 -28.06 22.90 -22.56
CA THR A 171 -28.65 21.78 -23.29
C THR A 171 -29.51 22.24 -24.46
N VAL A 172 -29.66 21.38 -25.46
CA VAL A 172 -30.51 21.61 -26.65
C VAL A 172 -31.29 20.35 -27.03
N ASP A 173 -32.35 20.52 -27.80
CA ASP A 173 -33.16 19.43 -28.38
C ASP A 173 -32.43 18.79 -29.59
N PRO A 174 -32.63 17.50 -29.90
CA PRO A 174 -31.99 16.84 -31.03
C PRO A 174 -32.28 17.51 -32.39
N LEU A 175 -33.41 18.20 -32.52
CA LEU A 175 -33.81 18.88 -33.75
C LEU A 175 -33.24 20.30 -33.88
N THR A 176 -32.54 20.81 -32.86
CA THR A 176 -31.92 22.15 -32.90
C THR A 176 -30.89 22.23 -34.04
N SER A 177 -30.90 23.34 -34.78
CA SER A 177 -29.98 23.53 -35.91
C SER A 177 -28.53 23.74 -35.47
N ILE A 178 -27.57 23.31 -36.29
CA ILE A 178 -26.15 23.50 -35.99
C ILE A 178 -25.73 24.97 -35.98
N ARG A 179 -26.38 25.82 -36.79
CA ARG A 179 -26.18 27.28 -36.72
C ARG A 179 -26.57 27.86 -35.36
N GLU A 180 -27.69 27.41 -34.81
CA GLU A 180 -28.15 27.84 -33.48
C GLU A 180 -27.19 27.36 -32.39
N ILE A 181 -26.77 26.09 -32.45
CA ILE A 181 -25.75 25.52 -31.55
C ILE A 181 -24.43 26.33 -31.62
N ALA A 182 -23.93 26.64 -32.82
CA ALA A 182 -22.74 27.45 -33.00
C ALA A 182 -22.90 28.86 -32.40
N THR A 183 -24.09 29.45 -32.53
CA THR A 183 -24.42 30.76 -31.94
C THR A 183 -24.38 30.70 -30.41
N ILE A 184 -24.98 29.67 -29.81
CA ILE A 184 -24.96 29.46 -28.35
C ILE A 184 -23.52 29.25 -27.86
N LEU A 185 -22.73 28.41 -28.55
CA LEU A 185 -21.31 28.17 -28.21
C LEU A 185 -20.52 29.49 -28.19
N ALA A 186 -20.69 30.31 -29.23
CA ALA A 186 -20.00 31.60 -29.36
C ALA A 186 -20.46 32.63 -28.32
N GLN A 187 -21.78 32.76 -28.10
CA GLN A 187 -22.38 33.76 -27.20
C GLN A 187 -22.09 33.48 -25.73
N TYR A 188 -22.25 32.23 -25.29
CA TYR A 188 -22.11 31.84 -23.88
C TYR A 188 -20.69 31.47 -23.49
N ASN A 189 -19.73 31.52 -24.42
CA ASN A 189 -18.35 31.15 -24.14
C ASN A 189 -18.25 29.72 -23.56
N ILE A 190 -18.89 28.76 -24.23
CA ILE A 190 -18.85 27.35 -23.85
C ILE A 190 -18.33 26.54 -25.02
N SER A 191 -17.65 25.44 -24.69
CA SER A 191 -16.90 24.66 -25.69
C SER A 191 -17.64 23.40 -26.17
N CYS A 192 -18.80 23.11 -25.55
CA CYS A 192 -19.71 22.05 -25.96
C CYS A 192 -21.13 22.29 -25.42
N ILE A 193 -22.10 21.64 -26.05
CA ILE A 193 -23.50 21.59 -25.64
C ILE A 193 -23.91 20.12 -25.56
N VAL A 194 -24.69 19.77 -24.54
CA VAL A 194 -25.24 18.42 -24.38
C VAL A 194 -26.62 18.36 -25.02
N VAL A 195 -26.81 17.44 -25.94
CA VAL A 195 -28.10 17.18 -26.58
C VAL A 195 -28.89 16.27 -25.66
N VAL A 196 -30.11 16.66 -25.32
CA VAL A 196 -30.96 15.96 -24.36
C VAL A 196 -32.33 15.67 -24.95
N VAL A 197 -32.93 14.55 -24.52
CA VAL A 197 -34.36 14.28 -24.71
C VAL A 197 -35.05 14.51 -23.38
N GLU A 198 -36.09 15.33 -23.38
CA GLU A 198 -36.91 15.58 -22.20
C GLU A 198 -38.01 14.50 -22.08
N GLN A 199 -38.08 13.85 -20.92
CA GLN A 199 -39.16 12.92 -20.57
C GLN A 199 -39.66 13.27 -19.17
N GLU A 200 -40.97 13.54 -19.04
CA GLU A 200 -41.61 13.85 -17.75
C GLU A 200 -40.91 14.98 -16.95
N GLY A 201 -40.34 15.98 -17.63
CA GLY A 201 -39.62 17.10 -16.99
C GLY A 201 -38.18 16.78 -16.56
N THR A 202 -37.65 15.62 -16.95
CA THR A 202 -36.26 15.22 -16.72
C THR A 202 -35.49 15.12 -18.04
N PHE A 203 -34.22 15.51 -18.02
CA PHE A 203 -33.37 15.58 -19.21
C PHE A 203 -32.42 14.39 -19.28
N TYR A 204 -32.49 13.63 -20.38
CA TYR A 204 -31.62 12.49 -20.64
C TYR A 204 -30.62 12.81 -21.76
N PRO A 205 -29.31 12.75 -21.51
CA PRO A 205 -28.31 13.08 -22.51
C PRO A 205 -28.23 12.00 -23.60
N VAL A 206 -28.39 12.39 -24.86
CA VAL A 206 -28.34 11.50 -26.03
C VAL A 206 -27.12 11.74 -26.93
N GLY A 207 -26.48 12.90 -26.80
CA GLY A 207 -25.25 13.21 -27.50
C GLY A 207 -24.60 14.51 -27.05
N ILE A 208 -23.46 14.83 -27.64
CA ILE A 208 -22.71 16.06 -27.38
C ILE A 208 -22.25 16.67 -28.70
N VAL A 209 -22.34 17.99 -28.81
CA VAL A 209 -21.79 18.77 -29.93
C VAL A 209 -20.75 19.74 -29.38
N THR A 210 -19.60 19.81 -30.04
CA THR A 210 -18.43 20.56 -29.60
C THR A 210 -18.00 21.57 -30.65
N GLU A 211 -17.19 22.57 -30.25
CA GLU A 211 -16.60 23.55 -31.19
C GLU A 211 -15.91 22.85 -32.38
N ARG A 212 -15.19 21.75 -32.12
CA ARG A 212 -14.50 20.97 -33.15
C ARG A 212 -15.46 20.37 -34.19
N ASP A 213 -16.64 19.91 -33.77
CA ASP A 213 -17.63 19.33 -34.68
C ASP A 213 -18.14 20.41 -35.65
N ILE A 214 -18.40 21.63 -35.15
CA ILE A 214 -18.79 22.77 -35.97
C ILE A 214 -17.73 23.07 -37.03
N LEU A 215 -16.45 23.12 -36.63
CA LEU A 215 -15.35 23.41 -37.54
C LEU A 215 -15.16 22.33 -38.60
N GLN A 216 -15.33 21.06 -38.24
CA GLN A 216 -15.25 19.96 -39.19
C GLN A 216 -16.37 20.03 -40.23
N LEU A 217 -17.60 20.36 -39.82
CA LEU A 217 -18.74 20.50 -40.74
C LEU A 217 -18.53 21.68 -41.71
N GLN A 218 -17.92 22.77 -41.24
CA GLN A 218 -17.59 23.92 -42.10
C GLN A 218 -16.46 23.65 -43.08
N ALA A 219 -15.42 22.91 -42.66
CA ALA A 219 -14.36 22.49 -43.55
C ALA A 219 -14.87 21.59 -44.70
N LEU A 220 -16.03 20.94 -44.50
CA LEU A 220 -16.74 20.16 -45.51
C LEU A 220 -17.74 20.98 -46.34
N GLU A 221 -17.79 22.30 -46.15
CA GLU A 221 -18.70 23.24 -46.84
C GLU A 221 -20.19 22.91 -46.67
N LEU A 222 -20.57 22.25 -45.57
CA LEU A 222 -21.96 21.87 -45.30
C LEU A 222 -22.78 23.08 -44.82
N ASN A 223 -24.06 23.14 -45.24
CA ASN A 223 -24.97 24.20 -44.80
C ASN A 223 -25.45 23.93 -43.36
N LEU A 224 -24.88 24.67 -42.40
CA LEU A 224 -25.19 24.56 -40.97
C LEU A 224 -26.65 24.88 -40.62
N GLN A 225 -27.44 25.50 -41.51
CA GLN A 225 -28.85 25.78 -41.27
C GLN A 225 -29.74 24.54 -41.43
N ASN A 226 -29.35 23.60 -42.29
CA ASN A 226 -30.16 22.41 -42.62
C ASN A 226 -29.75 21.17 -41.81
N LEU A 227 -28.65 21.25 -41.06
CA LEU A 227 -28.17 20.17 -40.20
C LEU A 227 -28.73 20.34 -38.80
N THR A 228 -29.21 19.26 -38.22
CA THR A 228 -29.70 19.18 -36.84
C THR A 228 -28.64 18.58 -35.93
N ALA A 229 -28.78 18.80 -34.61
CA ALA A 229 -27.91 18.22 -33.59
C ALA A 229 -27.85 16.69 -33.69
N GLU A 230 -28.99 16.03 -33.86
CA GLU A 230 -29.11 14.57 -33.96
C GLU A 230 -28.27 13.98 -35.09
N ALA A 231 -28.17 14.68 -36.22
CA ALA A 231 -27.47 14.19 -37.40
C ALA A 231 -25.93 14.19 -37.26
N VAL A 232 -25.38 14.98 -36.32
CA VAL A 232 -23.93 15.21 -36.24
C VAL A 232 -23.35 15.07 -34.82
N MET A 233 -24.20 14.92 -33.81
CA MET A 233 -23.75 14.75 -32.42
C MET A 233 -22.92 13.49 -32.25
N SER A 234 -21.95 13.54 -31.34
CA SER A 234 -21.24 12.34 -30.91
C SER A 234 -22.17 11.46 -30.05
N SER A 235 -22.43 10.23 -30.51
CA SER A 235 -23.26 9.24 -29.83
C SER A 235 -22.69 7.81 -30.05
N PRO A 236 -22.71 6.91 -29.05
CA PRO A 236 -23.23 7.09 -27.68
C PRO A 236 -22.33 8.00 -26.83
N ILE A 237 -22.94 8.71 -25.89
CA ILE A 237 -22.23 9.63 -25.00
C ILE A 237 -21.46 8.86 -23.92
N PHE A 238 -20.22 9.27 -23.66
CA PHE A 238 -19.50 8.76 -22.51
C PHE A 238 -19.96 9.49 -21.24
N SER A 239 -20.45 8.70 -20.28
CA SER A 239 -20.98 9.21 -19.02
C SER A 239 -20.27 8.65 -17.80
N ILE A 240 -20.39 9.34 -16.67
CA ILE A 240 -19.86 8.94 -15.37
C ILE A 240 -20.87 9.27 -14.26
N GLN A 241 -20.88 8.49 -13.18
CA GLN A 241 -21.73 8.78 -12.02
C GLN A 241 -21.12 9.89 -11.16
N SER A 242 -21.96 10.70 -10.51
CA SER A 242 -21.48 11.80 -9.66
C SER A 242 -20.71 11.34 -8.42
N THR A 243 -20.98 10.11 -7.96
CA THR A 243 -20.35 9.47 -6.79
C THR A 243 -19.04 8.78 -7.12
N GLU A 244 -18.71 8.60 -8.41
CA GLU A 244 -17.46 7.99 -8.82
C GLU A 244 -16.27 8.92 -8.58
N SER A 245 -15.08 8.33 -8.52
CA SER A 245 -13.85 9.07 -8.27
C SER A 245 -13.41 9.89 -9.49
N LEU A 246 -12.71 10.99 -9.24
CA LEU A 246 -12.06 11.75 -10.31
C LEU A 246 -10.98 10.96 -11.04
N SER A 247 -10.38 9.97 -10.38
CA SER A 247 -9.43 9.06 -11.04
C SER A 247 -10.11 8.21 -12.11
N THR A 248 -11.34 7.76 -11.87
CA THR A 248 -12.18 7.06 -12.85
C THR A 248 -12.51 7.99 -14.01
N ALA A 249 -12.92 9.24 -13.73
CA ALA A 249 -13.17 10.24 -14.76
C ALA A 249 -11.95 10.46 -15.66
N GLN A 250 -10.76 10.61 -15.06
CA GLN A 250 -9.51 10.79 -15.79
C GLN A 250 -9.20 9.58 -16.69
N GLN A 251 -9.35 8.36 -16.17
CA GLN A 251 -9.11 7.13 -16.93
C GLN A 251 -10.02 7.03 -18.15
N ILE A 252 -11.31 7.34 -18.01
CA ILE A 252 -12.26 7.30 -19.12
C ILE A 252 -11.88 8.36 -20.18
N LEU A 253 -11.57 9.59 -19.76
CA LEU A 253 -11.14 10.66 -20.67
C LEU A 253 -9.90 10.24 -21.50
N GLN A 254 -8.88 9.69 -20.84
CA GLN A 254 -7.64 9.24 -21.49
C GLN A 254 -7.86 8.04 -22.41
N LYS A 255 -8.57 7.02 -21.92
CA LYS A 255 -8.84 5.78 -22.67
C LYS A 255 -9.59 6.06 -23.97
N HIS A 256 -10.59 6.92 -23.91
CA HIS A 256 -11.43 7.26 -25.05
C HIS A 256 -10.93 8.46 -25.85
N LYS A 257 -9.81 9.08 -25.44
CA LYS A 257 -9.23 10.28 -26.09
C LYS A 257 -10.26 11.41 -26.27
N ILE A 258 -11.07 11.61 -25.24
CA ILE A 258 -12.10 12.66 -25.18
C ILE A 258 -11.73 13.67 -24.09
N ARG A 259 -12.23 14.90 -24.21
CA ARG A 259 -11.90 16.01 -23.27
C ARG A 259 -13.00 16.32 -22.26
N ARG A 260 -14.16 15.66 -22.39
CA ARG A 260 -15.37 15.94 -21.63
C ARG A 260 -16.15 14.66 -21.37
N LEU A 261 -16.75 14.55 -20.20
CA LEU A 261 -17.65 13.47 -19.80
C LEU A 261 -18.93 14.05 -19.24
N VAL A 262 -20.05 13.46 -19.61
CA VAL A 262 -21.34 13.85 -19.05
C VAL A 262 -21.56 13.14 -17.73
N VAL A 263 -21.98 13.87 -16.72
CA VAL A 263 -22.28 13.31 -15.40
C VAL A 263 -23.76 13.02 -15.32
N VAL A 264 -24.09 11.78 -14.99
CA VAL A 264 -25.47 11.30 -14.85
C VAL A 264 -25.68 10.69 -13.46
N ASN A 265 -26.94 10.58 -13.04
CA ASN A 265 -27.29 9.80 -11.86
C ASN A 265 -27.53 8.31 -12.21
N GLU A 266 -27.93 7.53 -11.21
CA GLU A 266 -28.21 6.09 -11.37
C GLU A 266 -29.35 5.80 -12.35
N ARG A 267 -30.22 6.78 -12.60
CA ARG A 267 -31.33 6.70 -13.56
C ARG A 267 -30.97 7.20 -14.96
N GLY A 268 -29.74 7.70 -15.16
CA GLY A 268 -29.28 8.25 -16.44
C GLY A 268 -29.66 9.72 -16.67
N GLU A 269 -30.23 10.40 -15.68
CA GLU A 269 -30.60 11.82 -15.77
C GLU A 269 -29.36 12.70 -15.74
N LEU A 270 -29.33 13.76 -16.53
CA LEU A 270 -28.22 14.71 -16.60
C LEU A 270 -28.05 15.46 -15.27
N GLN A 271 -26.86 15.36 -14.67
CA GLN A 271 -26.48 16.09 -13.46
C GLN A 271 -25.38 17.13 -13.67
N GLY A 272 -24.55 16.96 -14.69
CA GLY A 272 -23.42 17.85 -14.91
C GLY A 272 -22.54 17.46 -16.07
N ILE A 273 -21.42 18.18 -16.21
CA ILE A 273 -20.34 17.84 -17.13
C ILE A 273 -19.00 18.00 -16.41
N ILE A 274 -18.09 17.08 -16.65
CA ILE A 274 -16.70 17.18 -16.19
C ILE A 274 -15.77 17.33 -17.39
N THR A 275 -14.91 18.33 -17.33
CA THR A 275 -13.90 18.62 -18.36
C THR A 275 -12.51 18.39 -17.80
N GLU A 276 -11.53 18.27 -18.70
CA GLU A 276 -10.12 18.23 -18.31
C GLU A 276 -9.71 19.41 -17.41
N SER A 277 -10.28 20.59 -17.62
CA SER A 277 -10.00 21.78 -16.80
C SER A 277 -10.56 21.66 -15.37
N ASN A 278 -11.69 20.98 -15.18
CA ASN A 278 -12.25 20.75 -13.83
C ASN A 278 -11.33 19.84 -13.02
N LEU A 279 -10.67 18.85 -13.65
CA LEU A 279 -9.73 17.96 -12.96
C LEU A 279 -8.47 18.68 -12.47
N VAL A 280 -8.04 19.75 -13.15
CA VAL A 280 -6.85 20.52 -12.77
C VAL A 280 -7.14 21.46 -11.60
N GLN A 281 -8.39 21.89 -11.40
CA GLN A 281 -8.77 22.76 -10.26
C GLN A 281 -8.56 22.09 -8.89
N VAL A 282 -8.57 20.77 -8.84
CA VAL A 282 -8.29 19.99 -7.60
C VAL A 282 -6.83 20.08 -7.17
N LEU A 283 -5.95 20.48 -8.08
CA LEU A 283 -4.52 20.62 -7.83
C LEU A 283 -4.15 22.03 -7.33
N ASP A 284 -5.12 22.87 -6.97
CA ASP A 284 -4.87 24.17 -6.37
C ASP A 284 -4.14 23.98 -5.02
N PRO A 285 -2.97 24.63 -4.81
CA PRO A 285 -2.14 24.42 -3.62
C PRO A 285 -2.88 24.68 -2.30
N LEU A 286 -3.91 25.53 -2.27
CA LEU A 286 -4.74 25.75 -1.07
C LEU A 286 -5.45 24.48 -0.58
N GLU A 287 -5.91 23.61 -1.49
CA GLU A 287 -6.57 22.35 -1.16
C GLU A 287 -5.57 21.28 -0.72
N LEU A 288 -4.35 21.32 -1.27
CA LEU A 288 -3.26 20.39 -0.91
C LEU A 288 -2.73 20.64 0.51
N TYR A 289 -2.61 21.91 0.93
CA TYR A 289 -2.22 22.24 2.32
C TYR A 289 -3.24 21.74 3.35
N GLY A 290 -4.54 21.84 3.05
CA GLY A 290 -5.58 21.34 3.96
C GLY A 290 -5.52 19.82 4.16
N ILE A 291 -5.14 19.05 3.13
CA ILE A 291 -4.95 17.60 3.25
C ILE A 291 -3.73 17.29 4.12
N LEU A 292 -2.62 18.00 3.93
CA LEU A 292 -1.42 17.80 4.74
C LEU A 292 -1.70 18.03 6.23
N GLU A 293 -2.41 19.09 6.58
CA GLU A 293 -2.79 19.40 7.97
C GLU A 293 -3.69 18.31 8.59
N ILE A 294 -4.66 17.80 7.82
CA ILE A 294 -5.53 16.70 8.28
C ILE A 294 -4.72 15.41 8.50
N LEU A 295 -3.76 15.12 7.61
CA LEU A 295 -2.91 13.94 7.71
C LEU A 295 -1.97 14.05 8.92
N GLU A 296 -1.30 15.18 9.10
CA GLU A 296 -0.45 15.43 10.27
C GLU A 296 -1.24 15.28 11.57
N ARG A 297 -2.44 15.87 11.64
CA ARG A 297 -3.31 15.74 12.82
C ARG A 297 -3.69 14.29 13.10
N LYS A 298 -4.03 13.51 12.06
CA LYS A 298 -4.37 12.08 12.21
C LYS A 298 -3.18 11.26 12.68
N VAL A 299 -1.98 11.52 12.13
CA VAL A 299 -0.75 10.82 12.55
C VAL A 299 -0.50 11.08 14.04
N ASN A 300 -0.52 12.35 14.46
CA ASN A 300 -0.30 12.71 15.87
C ASN A 300 -1.35 12.06 16.79
N GLN A 301 -2.63 12.07 16.40
CA GLN A 301 -3.70 11.42 17.18
C GLN A 301 -3.50 9.90 17.31
N LEU A 302 -3.06 9.23 16.26
CA LEU A 302 -2.78 7.80 16.28
C LEU A 302 -1.57 7.48 17.15
N GLU A 303 -0.53 8.31 17.12
CA GLU A 303 0.64 8.16 18.00
C GLU A 303 0.27 8.32 19.47
N GLU A 304 -0.49 9.37 19.83
CA GLU A 304 -0.98 9.57 21.20
C GLU A 304 -1.83 8.39 21.68
N SER A 305 -2.73 7.90 20.81
CA SER A 305 -3.59 6.74 21.11
C SER A 305 -2.76 5.48 21.34
N ARG A 306 -1.73 5.25 20.52
CA ARG A 306 -0.81 4.11 20.67
C ARG A 306 -0.05 4.17 21.99
N ILE A 307 0.49 5.33 22.35
CA ILE A 307 1.23 5.53 23.60
C ILE A 307 0.30 5.29 24.80
N SER A 308 -0.92 5.82 24.76
CA SER A 308 -1.88 5.63 25.85
C SER A 308 -2.29 4.16 26.01
N LEU A 309 -2.47 3.43 24.91
CA LEU A 309 -2.80 2.01 24.96
C LEU A 309 -1.67 1.18 25.55
N LEU A 310 -0.41 1.43 25.13
CA LEU A 310 0.75 0.73 25.68
C LEU A 310 0.90 0.96 27.19
N LYS A 311 0.76 2.21 27.65
CA LYS A 311 0.79 2.52 29.10
C LYS A 311 -0.31 1.80 29.89
N LYS A 312 -1.51 1.69 29.32
CA LYS A 312 -2.60 0.97 29.96
C LYS A 312 -2.29 -0.52 30.11
N GLN A 313 -1.79 -1.15 29.05
CA GLN A 313 -1.46 -2.58 29.08
C GLN A 313 -0.28 -2.88 30.00
N ASP A 314 0.73 -2.00 30.04
CA ASP A 314 1.85 -2.08 30.99
C ASP A 314 1.36 -2.07 32.45
N PHE A 315 0.48 -1.12 32.78
CA PHE A 315 -0.15 -1.05 34.10
C PHE A 315 -0.97 -2.29 34.43
N GLU A 316 -1.80 -2.79 33.49
CA GLU A 316 -2.58 -4.01 33.67
C GLU A 316 -1.70 -5.24 33.91
N LEU A 317 -0.58 -5.37 33.19
CA LEU A 317 0.33 -6.50 33.31
C LEU A 317 1.08 -6.48 34.65
N ALA A 318 1.56 -5.31 35.08
CA ALA A 318 2.19 -5.13 36.39
C ALA A 318 1.22 -5.47 37.52
N GLN A 319 -0.02 -4.98 37.44
CA GLN A 319 -1.07 -5.27 38.43
C GLN A 319 -1.42 -6.76 38.47
N ALA A 320 -1.51 -7.43 37.33
CA ALA A 320 -1.77 -8.87 37.26
C ALA A 320 -0.69 -9.70 37.96
N LEU A 321 0.58 -9.27 37.90
CA LEU A 321 1.67 -9.93 38.59
C LEU A 321 1.54 -9.78 40.12
N GLU A 322 1.16 -8.61 40.60
CA GLU A 322 0.90 -8.35 42.03
C GLU A 322 -0.34 -9.10 42.54
N ASN A 323 -1.38 -9.19 41.72
CA ASN A 323 -2.65 -9.86 42.04
C ASN A 323 -2.60 -11.39 41.92
N GLN A 324 -1.45 -11.98 41.57
CA GLN A 324 -1.30 -13.43 41.36
C GLN A 324 -2.24 -14.00 40.27
N GLU A 325 -2.47 -13.23 39.21
CA GLU A 325 -3.34 -13.65 38.08
C GLU A 325 -2.63 -14.58 37.09
N PHE A 326 -1.33 -14.83 37.28
CA PHE A 326 -0.56 -15.77 36.48
C PHE A 326 -0.55 -17.16 37.11
N SER A 327 -0.62 -18.17 36.25
CA SER A 327 -0.47 -19.57 36.62
C SER A 327 0.42 -20.28 35.60
N LEU A 328 1.00 -21.42 35.99
CA LEU A 328 1.76 -22.28 35.09
C LEU A 328 0.96 -23.54 34.79
N TYR A 329 0.94 -23.88 33.51
CA TYR A 329 0.42 -25.15 33.00
C TYR A 329 1.60 -25.98 32.52
N TYR A 330 1.51 -27.29 32.62
CA TYR A 330 2.60 -28.21 32.40
C TYR A 330 2.25 -29.14 31.25
N GLN A 331 3.08 -29.16 30.21
CA GLN A 331 2.91 -30.08 29.09
C GLN A 331 3.94 -31.22 29.17
N PRO A 332 3.51 -32.49 29.21
CA PRO A 332 4.43 -33.61 29.37
C PRO A 332 5.31 -33.83 28.13
N GLN A 333 6.56 -34.19 28.39
CA GLN A 333 7.56 -34.62 27.41
C GLN A 333 7.82 -36.13 27.58
N ILE A 334 7.74 -36.88 26.49
CA ILE A 334 7.82 -38.34 26.47
C ILE A 334 9.13 -38.79 25.80
N ASP A 335 9.84 -39.73 26.42
CA ASP A 335 10.96 -40.43 25.78
C ASP A 335 10.41 -41.50 24.83
N LEU A 336 10.79 -41.44 23.55
CA LEU A 336 10.27 -42.35 22.53
C LEU A 336 10.81 -43.79 22.65
N LYS A 337 11.89 -44.02 23.42
CA LYS A 337 12.46 -45.34 23.65
C LYS A 337 11.82 -46.05 24.83
N THR A 338 11.58 -45.32 25.93
CA THR A 338 10.97 -45.90 27.14
C THR A 338 9.45 -45.70 27.20
N GLU A 339 8.92 -44.79 26.37
CA GLU A 339 7.56 -44.25 26.42
C GLU A 339 7.20 -43.51 27.71
N GLU A 340 8.13 -43.35 28.65
CA GLU A 340 7.91 -42.72 29.94
C GLU A 340 7.89 -41.19 29.85
N ILE A 341 7.20 -40.56 30.81
CA ILE A 341 7.25 -39.11 30.99
C ILE A 341 8.58 -38.76 31.65
N VAL A 342 9.43 -38.01 30.95
CA VAL A 342 10.76 -37.61 31.43
C VAL A 342 10.81 -36.18 31.97
N GLY A 343 9.90 -35.33 31.49
CA GLY A 343 9.88 -33.92 31.85
C GLY A 343 8.55 -33.27 31.52
N ALA A 344 8.48 -31.97 31.80
CA ALA A 344 7.40 -31.13 31.32
C ALA A 344 7.87 -29.72 31.00
N GLU A 345 7.22 -29.09 30.03
CA GLU A 345 7.39 -27.66 29.74
C GLU A 345 6.40 -26.85 30.57
N ALA A 346 6.91 -25.83 31.28
CA ALA A 346 6.12 -24.88 32.04
C ALA A 346 5.68 -23.71 31.14
N LEU A 347 4.38 -23.67 30.87
CA LEU A 347 3.74 -22.72 29.99
C LEU A 347 2.88 -21.75 30.78
N ILE A 348 3.22 -20.46 30.74
CA ILE A 348 2.51 -19.43 31.47
C ILE A 348 1.07 -19.24 30.94
N ARG A 349 0.13 -18.96 31.86
CA ARG A 349 -1.25 -18.58 31.57
C ARG A 349 -1.59 -17.35 32.40
N TRP A 350 -2.22 -16.37 31.77
CA TRP A 350 -2.82 -15.24 32.47
C TRP A 350 -4.32 -15.47 32.58
N ILE A 351 -4.79 -15.66 33.81
CA ILE A 351 -6.19 -15.87 34.15
C ILE A 351 -6.71 -14.59 34.80
N SER A 352 -7.20 -13.66 33.97
CA SER A 352 -7.75 -12.40 34.45
C SER A 352 -9.19 -12.60 34.97
N PRO A 353 -9.54 -12.10 36.17
CA PRO A 353 -10.91 -12.14 36.68
C PRO A 353 -11.92 -11.42 35.77
N GLU A 354 -11.49 -10.36 35.09
CA GLU A 354 -12.35 -9.52 34.25
C GLU A 354 -12.39 -10.00 32.79
N LYS A 355 -11.24 -10.43 32.24
CA LYS A 355 -11.08 -10.73 30.81
C LYS A 355 -11.05 -12.23 30.51
N GLY A 356 -11.02 -13.09 31.52
CA GLY A 356 -10.84 -14.53 31.36
C GLY A 356 -9.41 -14.90 31.00
N ASN A 357 -9.24 -15.98 30.23
CA ASN A 357 -7.90 -16.45 29.83
C ASN A 357 -7.33 -15.58 28.71
N ILE A 358 -6.20 -14.93 28.98
CA ILE A 358 -5.45 -14.13 28.02
C ILE A 358 -4.27 -14.96 27.49
N SER A 359 -4.11 -15.01 26.17
CA SER A 359 -3.07 -15.81 25.52
C SER A 359 -1.67 -15.23 25.75
N PRO A 360 -0.63 -16.06 25.98
CA PRO A 360 0.78 -15.60 26.01
C PRO A 360 1.19 -14.80 24.77
N ILE A 361 0.65 -15.12 23.59
CA ILE A 361 0.93 -14.38 22.35
C ILE A 361 0.46 -12.92 22.45
N GLU A 362 -0.54 -12.63 23.27
CA GLU A 362 -1.06 -11.26 23.46
C GLU A 362 -0.22 -10.45 24.44
N PHE A 363 0.26 -11.06 25.54
CA PHE A 363 0.89 -10.31 26.63
C PHE A 363 2.42 -10.42 26.71
N ILE A 364 3.05 -11.47 26.20
CA ILE A 364 4.52 -11.60 26.20
C ILE A 364 5.19 -10.48 25.39
N PRO A 365 4.72 -10.13 24.17
CA PRO A 365 5.33 -9.02 23.43
C PRO A 365 5.20 -7.67 24.16
N ILE A 366 4.14 -7.48 24.94
CA ILE A 366 3.96 -6.29 25.77
C ILE A 366 4.96 -6.31 26.93
N ALA A 367 5.11 -7.45 27.60
CA ALA A 367 6.08 -7.64 28.67
C ALA A 367 7.52 -7.36 28.23
N GLU A 368 7.89 -7.76 27.01
CA GLU A 368 9.20 -7.48 26.42
C GLU A 368 9.38 -5.98 26.12
N ASN A 369 8.42 -5.37 25.42
CA ASN A 369 8.53 -3.94 25.07
C ASN A 369 8.56 -3.00 26.28
N THR A 370 8.03 -3.44 27.43
CA THR A 370 7.97 -2.68 28.69
C THR A 370 9.10 -3.03 29.66
N GLY A 371 9.80 -4.15 29.44
CA GLY A 371 10.78 -4.71 30.39
C GLY A 371 10.18 -5.53 31.53
N LEU A 372 8.85 -5.63 31.64
CA LEU A 372 8.17 -6.49 32.62
C LEU A 372 8.44 -7.99 32.41
N ILE A 373 8.98 -8.39 31.26
CA ILE A 373 9.39 -9.77 30.99
C ILE A 373 10.46 -10.26 31.99
N VAL A 374 11.30 -9.37 32.52
CA VAL A 374 12.34 -9.72 33.50
C VAL A 374 11.73 -10.15 34.85
N PRO A 375 10.93 -9.32 35.55
CA PRO A 375 10.29 -9.74 36.80
C PRO A 375 9.30 -10.90 36.59
N LEU A 376 8.55 -10.92 35.48
CA LEU A 376 7.66 -12.03 35.15
C LEU A 376 8.42 -13.33 34.98
N GLY A 377 9.53 -13.31 34.23
CA GLY A 377 10.39 -14.47 34.03
C GLY A 377 11.01 -15.01 35.31
N LYS A 378 11.41 -14.14 36.25
CA LYS A 378 11.86 -14.56 37.59
C LYS A 378 10.75 -15.28 38.36
N TRP A 379 9.52 -14.78 38.28
CA TRP A 379 8.35 -15.44 38.88
C TRP A 379 8.08 -16.80 38.24
N VAL A 380 8.13 -16.91 36.91
CA VAL A 380 7.95 -18.17 36.17
C VAL A 380 9.00 -19.19 36.59
N LEU A 381 10.30 -18.83 36.55
CA LEU A 381 11.40 -19.71 36.95
C LEU A 381 11.22 -20.23 38.38
N LYS A 382 10.95 -19.32 39.33
CA LYS A 382 10.76 -19.70 40.73
C LYS A 382 9.58 -20.65 40.91
N THR A 383 8.47 -20.38 40.24
CA THR A 383 7.24 -21.19 40.33
C THR A 383 7.45 -22.56 39.70
N ALA A 384 8.09 -22.63 38.53
CA ALA A 384 8.43 -23.88 37.86
C ALA A 384 9.38 -24.75 38.69
N CYS A 385 10.45 -24.16 39.25
CA CYS A 385 11.39 -24.90 40.10
C CYS A 385 10.73 -25.41 41.39
N THR A 386 9.90 -24.58 42.03
CA THR A 386 9.12 -24.98 43.21
C THR A 386 8.20 -26.15 42.87
N GLN A 387 7.53 -26.10 41.71
CA GLN A 387 6.65 -27.15 41.26
C GLN A 387 7.38 -28.48 41.01
N ALA A 388 8.54 -28.42 40.37
CA ALA A 388 9.34 -29.60 40.07
C ALA A 388 9.84 -30.32 41.34
N VAL A 389 10.08 -29.57 42.42
CA VAL A 389 10.39 -30.14 43.74
C VAL A 389 9.14 -30.77 44.37
N ALA A 390 7.99 -30.12 44.27
CA ALA A 390 6.72 -30.62 44.80
C ALA A 390 6.27 -31.94 44.14
N TRP A 391 6.57 -32.17 42.85
CA TRP A 391 6.27 -33.44 42.18
C TRP A 391 6.86 -34.66 42.91
N LYS A 392 8.10 -34.56 43.38
CA LYS A 392 8.74 -35.64 44.14
C LYS A 392 7.99 -35.94 45.45
N GLN A 393 7.42 -34.92 46.08
CA GLN A 393 6.69 -35.06 47.35
C GLN A 393 5.34 -35.77 47.17
N VAL A 394 4.71 -35.62 46.00
CA VAL A 394 3.44 -36.29 45.65
C VAL A 394 3.64 -37.65 44.98
N GLY A 395 4.88 -38.15 44.86
CA GLY A 395 5.19 -39.50 44.38
C GLY A 395 5.44 -39.62 42.88
N LEU A 396 5.60 -38.50 42.16
CA LEU A 396 6.08 -38.50 40.78
C LEU A 396 7.58 -38.79 40.75
N ALA A 397 8.07 -39.36 39.63
CA ALA A 397 9.51 -39.50 39.40
C ALA A 397 10.20 -38.13 39.40
N ALA A 398 11.52 -38.12 39.61
CA ALA A 398 12.33 -36.92 39.51
C ALA A 398 12.45 -36.48 38.04
N MET A 399 11.43 -35.76 37.57
CA MET A 399 11.33 -35.27 36.19
C MET A 399 12.04 -33.91 36.03
N GLU A 400 12.40 -33.62 34.78
CA GLU A 400 12.94 -32.33 34.35
C GLU A 400 11.82 -31.30 34.14
N ILE A 401 12.12 -30.02 34.32
CA ILE A 401 11.22 -28.91 34.06
C ILE A 401 11.85 -27.93 33.07
N ALA A 402 11.16 -27.68 31.97
CA ALA A 402 11.56 -26.73 30.94
C ALA A 402 10.86 -25.38 31.12
N VAL A 403 11.61 -24.29 30.94
CA VAL A 403 11.12 -22.91 31.09
C VAL A 403 11.62 -22.05 29.93
N ASN A 404 10.70 -21.37 29.26
CA ASN A 404 11.00 -20.42 28.19
C ASN A 404 11.67 -19.15 28.71
N ILE A 405 12.72 -18.68 28.03
CA ILE A 405 13.50 -17.48 28.36
C ILE A 405 13.55 -16.53 27.17
N SER A 406 13.20 -15.26 27.39
CA SER A 406 13.30 -14.23 26.36
C SER A 406 14.73 -13.70 26.19
N ALA A 407 15.01 -13.09 25.02
CA ALA A 407 16.29 -12.41 24.77
C ALA A 407 16.61 -11.36 25.84
N GLN A 408 15.62 -10.56 26.22
CA GLN A 408 15.80 -9.47 27.17
C GLN A 408 16.11 -9.96 28.59
N GLN A 409 15.58 -11.12 28.99
CA GLN A 409 15.97 -11.75 30.25
C GLN A 409 17.44 -12.17 30.24
N LEU A 410 17.94 -12.68 29.12
CA LEU A 410 19.36 -13.00 28.98
C LEU A 410 20.26 -11.78 28.92
N GLU A 411 19.77 -10.62 28.48
CA GLU A 411 20.55 -9.39 28.50
C GLU A 411 20.75 -8.87 29.94
N ASP A 412 19.84 -9.16 30.87
CA ASP A 412 19.98 -8.78 32.29
C ASP A 412 21.28 -9.35 32.88
N GLU A 413 22.15 -8.47 33.37
CA GLU A 413 23.44 -8.81 33.96
C GLU A 413 23.30 -9.78 35.14
N ASN A 414 22.18 -9.72 35.85
CA ASN A 414 21.93 -10.54 37.04
C ASN A 414 21.32 -11.91 36.75
N PHE A 415 20.95 -12.22 35.50
CA PHE A 415 20.18 -13.41 35.14
C PHE A 415 20.74 -14.71 35.73
N VAL A 416 22.04 -14.98 35.53
CA VAL A 416 22.68 -16.21 36.04
C VAL A 416 22.64 -16.26 37.57
N SER A 417 22.89 -15.12 38.23
CA SER A 417 22.85 -15.04 39.69
C SER A 417 21.43 -15.24 40.25
N ASP A 418 20.41 -14.77 39.54
CA ASP A 418 19.01 -14.99 39.89
C ASP A 418 18.63 -16.47 39.77
N VAL A 419 19.05 -17.13 38.68
CA VAL A 419 18.82 -18.57 38.48
C VAL A 419 19.46 -19.39 39.61
N ILE A 420 20.73 -19.11 39.95
CA ILE A 420 21.43 -19.78 41.07
C ILE A 420 20.68 -19.56 42.39
N SER A 421 20.24 -18.33 42.65
CA SER A 421 19.48 -17.98 43.85
C SER A 421 18.16 -18.74 43.92
N ILE A 422 17.43 -18.84 42.80
CA ILE A 422 16.16 -19.59 42.71
C ILE A 422 16.38 -21.09 42.94
N LEU A 423 17.38 -21.70 42.32
CA LEU A 423 17.71 -23.11 42.53
C LEU A 423 18.08 -23.38 43.99
N THR A 424 18.86 -22.49 44.60
CA THR A 424 19.24 -22.58 46.02
C THR A 424 18.02 -22.44 46.95
N GLN A 425 17.11 -21.51 46.66
CA GLN A 425 15.90 -21.28 47.46
C GLN A 425 14.89 -22.43 47.35
N THR A 426 14.73 -22.99 46.16
CA THR A 426 13.75 -24.06 45.89
C THR A 426 14.29 -25.43 46.25
N GLY A 427 15.61 -25.62 46.23
CA GLY A 427 16.28 -26.90 46.42
C GLY A 427 16.19 -27.81 45.20
N LEU A 428 15.86 -27.27 44.02
CA LEU A 428 15.88 -28.04 42.78
C LEU A 428 17.34 -28.33 42.37
N GLU A 429 17.63 -29.59 42.04
CA GLU A 429 18.90 -30.00 41.45
C GLU A 429 19.05 -29.34 40.07
N PRO A 430 20.18 -28.65 39.77
CA PRO A 430 20.35 -27.92 38.51
C PRO A 430 20.11 -28.76 37.25
N GLN A 431 20.45 -30.05 37.28
CA GLN A 431 20.27 -31.02 36.18
C GLN A 431 18.81 -31.26 35.83
N ARG A 432 17.88 -30.84 36.69
CA ARG A 432 16.44 -30.98 36.47
C ARG A 432 15.82 -29.72 35.86
N LEU A 433 16.58 -28.64 35.68
CA LEU A 433 16.12 -27.43 35.02
C LEU A 433 16.61 -27.40 33.58
N LYS A 434 15.69 -27.15 32.65
CA LYS A 434 15.96 -26.86 31.25
C LYS A 434 15.55 -25.43 30.93
N LEU A 435 16.39 -24.69 30.22
CA LEU A 435 16.06 -23.36 29.74
C LEU A 435 15.88 -23.40 28.22
N GLU A 436 14.72 -22.93 27.76
CA GLU A 436 14.35 -22.95 26.34
C GLU A 436 14.42 -21.54 25.75
N LEU A 437 15.06 -21.41 24.59
CA LEU A 437 15.28 -20.13 23.93
C LEU A 437 15.02 -20.23 22.45
N THR A 438 14.33 -19.24 21.88
CA THR A 438 14.09 -19.24 20.43
C THR A 438 15.39 -19.04 19.66
N GLU A 439 15.44 -19.57 18.45
CA GLU A 439 16.57 -19.43 17.53
C GLU A 439 17.03 -17.96 17.33
N SER A 440 16.08 -17.01 17.32
CA SER A 440 16.35 -15.59 17.09
C SER A 440 17.23 -14.95 18.16
N VAL A 441 17.14 -15.46 19.41
CA VAL A 441 17.93 -15.00 20.56
C VAL A 441 19.43 -15.26 20.34
N LEU A 442 19.79 -16.33 19.62
CA LEU A 442 21.18 -16.72 19.39
C LEU A 442 21.93 -15.76 18.44
N VAL A 443 21.19 -15.04 17.59
CA VAL A 443 21.76 -14.10 16.61
C VAL A 443 22.02 -12.73 17.24
N HIS A 444 21.25 -12.37 18.26
CA HIS A 444 21.43 -11.13 19.01
C HIS A 444 22.49 -11.29 20.10
N ASN A 445 23.63 -10.58 19.94
CA ASN A 445 24.68 -10.41 20.96
C ASN A 445 25.39 -11.71 21.45
N ILE A 446 25.88 -12.50 20.49
CA ILE A 446 26.41 -13.85 20.66
C ILE A 446 27.43 -14.04 21.81
N ASN A 447 28.35 -13.11 22.02
CA ASN A 447 29.43 -13.29 22.99
C ASN A 447 28.94 -13.27 24.44
N LEU A 448 28.02 -12.35 24.77
CA LEU A 448 27.46 -12.23 26.11
C LEU A 448 26.58 -13.43 26.45
N THR A 449 25.81 -13.91 25.47
CA THR A 449 24.96 -15.10 25.59
C THR A 449 25.79 -16.36 25.83
N LEU A 450 26.90 -16.54 25.11
CA LEU A 450 27.78 -17.70 25.27
C LEU A 450 28.43 -17.78 26.66
N GLU A 451 28.87 -16.64 27.23
CA GLU A 451 29.43 -16.62 28.57
C GLU A 451 28.42 -17.05 29.64
N LYS A 452 27.18 -16.54 29.56
CA LYS A 452 26.10 -16.90 30.48
C LYS A 452 25.70 -18.37 30.33
N PHE A 453 25.63 -18.89 29.10
CA PHE A 453 25.30 -20.30 28.86
C PHE A 453 26.35 -21.24 29.44
N LYS A 454 27.63 -20.91 29.24
CA LYS A 454 28.71 -21.70 29.83
C LYS A 454 28.60 -21.76 31.36
N GLN A 455 28.31 -20.64 32.01
CA GLN A 455 28.10 -20.62 33.46
C GLN A 455 26.91 -21.49 33.89
N LEU A 456 25.80 -21.45 33.15
CA LEU A 456 24.61 -22.25 33.45
C LEU A 456 24.86 -23.75 33.23
N GLN A 457 25.54 -24.13 32.16
CA GLN A 457 25.91 -25.52 31.88
C GLN A 457 26.96 -26.06 32.86
N GLU A 458 27.90 -25.24 33.34
CA GLU A 458 28.84 -25.63 34.40
C GLU A 458 28.12 -25.99 35.71
N LEU A 459 26.91 -25.45 35.95
CA LEU A 459 26.03 -25.86 37.05
C LEU A 459 25.29 -27.17 36.77
N GLY A 460 25.25 -27.60 35.50
CA GLY A 460 24.51 -28.76 35.02
C GLY A 460 23.13 -28.46 34.46
N ILE A 461 22.79 -27.19 34.20
CA ILE A 461 21.51 -26.80 33.58
C ILE A 461 21.59 -27.08 32.08
N GLU A 462 20.60 -27.78 31.54
CA GLU A 462 20.52 -28.05 30.09
C GLU A 462 19.89 -26.86 29.35
N ILE A 463 20.46 -26.53 28.18
CA ILE A 463 19.96 -25.47 27.31
C ILE A 463 19.30 -26.09 26.07
N ALA A 464 18.07 -25.68 25.79
CA ALA A 464 17.32 -26.10 24.62
C ALA A 464 17.09 -24.93 23.64
N ILE A 465 17.25 -25.20 22.35
CA ILE A 465 16.89 -24.25 21.30
C ILE A 465 15.50 -24.58 20.78
N ASP A 466 14.60 -23.60 20.89
CA ASP A 466 13.22 -23.66 20.46
C ASP A 466 13.01 -23.10 19.05
N ASP A 467 11.91 -23.51 18.43
CA ASP A 467 11.47 -23.10 17.09
C ASP A 467 12.50 -23.36 15.96
N PHE A 468 13.37 -24.36 16.12
CA PHE A 468 14.50 -24.56 15.22
C PHE A 468 14.06 -24.82 13.77
N GLY A 469 14.60 -24.02 12.84
CA GLY A 469 14.37 -24.13 11.41
C GLY A 469 13.34 -23.15 10.85
N THR A 470 12.66 -22.37 11.70
CA THR A 470 11.74 -21.30 11.28
C THR A 470 12.43 -19.96 11.03
N GLY A 471 13.68 -19.81 11.47
CA GLY A 471 14.47 -18.57 11.39
C GLY A 471 15.66 -18.60 10.42
N TYR A 472 16.59 -17.66 10.64
CA TYR A 472 17.79 -17.42 9.80
C TYR A 472 19.08 -18.03 10.40
N ALA A 473 19.01 -19.05 11.25
CA ALA A 473 20.19 -19.69 11.82
C ALA A 473 21.06 -20.27 10.70
N SER A 474 22.17 -19.59 10.43
CA SER A 474 23.26 -20.17 9.67
C SER A 474 23.81 -21.37 10.45
N LEU A 475 23.99 -22.51 9.77
CA LEU A 475 24.65 -23.70 10.31
C LEU A 475 26.01 -23.39 10.96
N SER A 476 26.64 -22.26 10.61
CA SER A 476 27.86 -21.75 11.25
C SER A 476 27.70 -21.43 12.73
N TYR A 477 26.50 -21.12 13.21
CA TYR A 477 26.25 -20.81 14.62
C TYR A 477 26.15 -22.05 15.48
N ILE A 478 25.53 -23.11 14.94
CA ILE A 478 25.40 -24.41 15.59
C ILE A 478 26.77 -25.02 15.91
N GLN A 479 27.79 -24.74 15.08
CA GLN A 479 29.15 -25.23 15.31
C GLN A 479 29.82 -24.65 16.57
N ASN A 480 29.41 -23.45 17.00
CA ASN A 480 30.07 -22.70 18.08
C ASN A 480 29.21 -22.61 19.35
N PHE A 481 27.96 -23.04 19.29
CA PHE A 481 27.03 -22.93 20.41
C PHE A 481 27.02 -24.19 21.27
N LEU A 482 26.97 -23.99 22.59
CA LEU A 482 26.83 -25.04 23.58
C LEU A 482 25.35 -25.13 23.97
N PHE A 483 24.57 -25.93 23.25
CA PHE A 483 23.22 -26.31 23.68
C PHE A 483 23.11 -27.83 23.69
N ASP A 484 22.17 -28.35 24.46
CA ASP A 484 22.04 -29.78 24.76
C ASP A 484 20.87 -30.41 23.98
N ILE A 485 19.86 -29.59 23.68
CA ILE A 485 18.59 -30.03 23.11
C ILE A 485 18.19 -29.12 21.93
N LEU A 486 17.68 -29.74 20.87
CA LEU A 486 17.07 -29.07 19.74
C LEU A 486 15.58 -29.43 19.68
N LYS A 487 14.70 -28.43 19.71
CA LYS A 487 13.24 -28.58 19.59
C LYS A 487 12.82 -28.29 18.14
N ILE A 488 12.15 -29.23 17.50
CA ILE A 488 11.64 -29.10 16.14
C ILE A 488 10.23 -28.55 16.19
N ASP A 489 10.03 -27.37 15.60
CA ASP A 489 8.73 -26.69 15.62
C ASP A 489 7.61 -27.51 14.96
N ARG A 490 6.39 -27.31 15.48
CA ARG A 490 5.17 -27.94 15.01
C ARG A 490 4.94 -27.74 13.50
N CYS A 491 5.36 -26.62 12.90
CA CYS A 491 5.13 -26.38 11.47
C CYS A 491 5.82 -27.44 10.57
N PHE A 492 6.89 -28.08 11.06
CA PHE A 492 7.57 -29.17 10.36
C PHE A 492 6.98 -30.54 10.68
N ILE A 493 6.44 -30.73 11.90
CA ILE A 493 5.83 -31.99 12.35
C ILE A 493 4.44 -32.20 11.75
N LYS A 494 3.67 -31.13 11.62
CA LYS A 494 2.31 -31.19 11.09
C LYS A 494 2.29 -31.81 9.69
N ASP A 495 1.45 -32.83 9.52
CA ASP A 495 1.23 -33.53 8.25
C ASP A 495 2.51 -34.16 7.66
N ILE A 496 3.52 -34.47 8.50
CA ILE A 496 4.85 -34.92 8.06
C ILE A 496 4.83 -36.19 7.19
N THR A 497 3.85 -37.06 7.38
CA THR A 497 3.69 -38.31 6.60
C THR A 497 3.13 -38.08 5.20
N GLN A 498 2.52 -36.91 4.95
CA GLN A 498 1.94 -36.53 3.66
C GLN A 498 2.80 -35.47 2.94
N ASN A 499 3.65 -34.76 3.67
CA ASN A 499 4.52 -33.72 3.14
C ASN A 499 5.97 -34.21 3.03
N ASN A 500 6.36 -34.66 1.84
CA ASN A 500 7.71 -35.13 1.54
C ASN A 500 8.81 -34.10 1.89
N LYS A 501 8.55 -32.80 1.75
CA LYS A 501 9.53 -31.77 2.11
C LYS A 501 9.76 -31.72 3.62
N ASN A 502 8.68 -31.67 4.41
CA ASN A 502 8.75 -31.69 5.87
C ASN A 502 9.46 -32.96 6.35
N SER A 503 9.09 -34.14 5.81
CA SER A 503 9.74 -35.40 6.16
C SER A 503 11.26 -35.38 5.93
N ALA A 504 11.71 -34.81 4.80
CA ALA A 504 13.13 -34.72 4.46
C ALA A 504 13.88 -33.73 5.37
N ILE A 505 13.26 -32.58 5.68
CA ILE A 505 13.82 -31.56 6.57
C ILE A 505 13.98 -32.13 7.98
N VAL A 506 12.93 -32.70 8.56
CA VAL A 506 12.96 -33.28 9.92
C VAL A 506 13.97 -34.42 10.01
N SER A 507 14.00 -35.32 9.01
CA SER A 507 15.00 -36.40 8.97
C SER A 507 16.44 -35.87 8.89
N ALA A 508 16.66 -34.75 8.19
CA ALA A 508 17.96 -34.10 8.14
C ALA A 508 18.33 -33.45 9.47
N ILE A 509 17.40 -32.76 10.13
CA ILE A 509 17.59 -32.13 11.44
C ILE A 509 17.92 -33.19 12.50
N ILE A 510 17.14 -34.27 12.60
CA ILE A 510 17.40 -35.37 13.55
C ILE A 510 18.78 -35.98 13.32
N ARG A 511 19.15 -36.23 12.06
CA ARG A 511 20.47 -36.77 11.72
C ARG A 511 21.60 -35.81 12.10
N LEU A 512 21.43 -34.52 11.85
CA LEU A 512 22.40 -33.49 12.21
C LEU A 512 22.60 -33.42 13.72
N ALA A 513 21.50 -33.34 14.47
CA ALA A 513 21.52 -33.31 15.93
C ALA A 513 22.26 -34.51 16.52
N ARG A 514 21.98 -35.73 16.02
CA ARG A 514 22.68 -36.96 16.43
C ARG A 514 24.18 -36.92 16.12
N GLN A 515 24.59 -36.36 14.99
CA GLN A 515 26.02 -36.21 14.64
C GLN A 515 26.74 -35.20 15.54
N LEU A 516 26.00 -34.23 16.08
CA LEU A 516 26.51 -33.21 17.00
C LEU A 516 26.29 -33.56 18.47
N ASN A 517 25.73 -34.74 18.77
CA ASN A 517 25.36 -35.23 20.10
C ASN A 517 24.31 -34.36 20.83
N PHE A 518 23.45 -33.68 20.09
CA PHE A 518 22.27 -33.01 20.66
C PHE A 518 21.11 -34.00 20.77
N LYS A 519 20.35 -33.89 21.86
CA LYS A 519 19.05 -34.56 21.98
C LYS A 519 18.01 -33.81 21.15
N VAL A 520 16.99 -34.52 20.66
CA VAL A 520 15.91 -33.89 19.86
C VAL A 520 14.55 -34.07 20.51
N ILE A 521 13.80 -32.97 20.63
CA ILE A 521 12.38 -32.97 20.98
C ILE A 521 11.57 -32.56 19.73
N ALA A 522 10.58 -33.35 19.34
CA ALA A 522 9.64 -32.94 18.30
C ALA A 522 8.35 -32.39 18.93
N GLU A 523 7.96 -31.18 18.51
CA GLU A 523 6.83 -30.47 19.09
C GLU A 523 5.55 -30.57 18.25
N GLY A 524 4.41 -30.41 18.90
CA GLY A 524 3.11 -30.40 18.24
C GLY A 524 2.73 -31.73 17.60
N VAL A 525 3.21 -32.85 18.14
CA VAL A 525 2.80 -34.19 17.69
C VAL A 525 1.32 -34.43 18.03
N GLU A 526 0.50 -34.66 17.02
CA GLU A 526 -0.96 -34.77 17.16
C GLU A 526 -1.49 -36.16 16.78
N THR A 527 -0.75 -36.92 15.97
CA THR A 527 -1.19 -38.21 15.44
C THR A 527 -0.18 -39.34 15.69
N GLU A 528 -0.68 -40.57 15.78
CA GLU A 528 0.18 -41.75 15.94
C GLU A 528 1.11 -41.95 14.73
N LEU A 529 0.66 -41.58 13.53
CA LEU A 529 1.49 -41.62 12.31
C LEU A 529 2.69 -40.67 12.39
N GLU A 530 2.52 -39.48 12.97
CA GLU A 530 3.63 -38.55 13.24
C GLU A 530 4.60 -39.15 14.27
N ARG A 531 4.08 -39.75 15.35
CA ARG A 531 4.91 -40.46 16.35
C ARG A 531 5.72 -41.57 15.70
N GLU A 532 5.08 -42.48 14.96
CA GLU A 532 5.72 -43.62 14.30
C GLU A 532 6.86 -43.15 13.37
N PHE A 533 6.62 -42.10 12.59
CA PHE A 533 7.65 -41.49 11.75
C PHE A 533 8.85 -41.00 12.57
N LEU A 534 8.60 -40.26 13.66
CA LEU A 534 9.65 -39.72 14.53
C LEU A 534 10.46 -40.83 15.23
N THR A 535 9.79 -41.88 15.69
CA THR A 535 10.43 -43.08 16.25
C THR A 535 11.34 -43.76 15.21
N GLN A 536 10.88 -43.90 13.96
CA GLN A 536 11.69 -44.49 12.88
C GLN A 536 12.92 -43.65 12.54
N GLN A 537 12.82 -42.31 12.59
CA GLN A 537 13.98 -41.42 12.40
C GLN A 537 14.93 -41.42 13.61
N GLY A 538 14.50 -41.97 14.74
CA GLY A 538 15.26 -42.00 15.99
C GLY A 538 15.33 -40.65 16.67
N CYS A 539 14.21 -39.92 16.70
CA CYS A 539 14.00 -38.78 17.59
C CYS A 539 14.03 -39.27 19.05
N ASP A 540 14.52 -38.44 19.98
CA ASP A 540 14.66 -38.84 21.38
C ASP A 540 13.37 -38.63 22.17
N PHE A 541 12.74 -37.45 22.03
CA PHE A 541 11.54 -37.09 22.76
C PHE A 541 10.45 -36.50 21.88
N ILE A 542 9.21 -36.53 22.38
CA ILE A 542 8.06 -35.88 21.77
C ILE A 542 7.25 -35.07 22.77
N GLN A 543 6.62 -34.02 22.27
CA GLN A 543 5.63 -33.21 22.98
C GLN A 543 4.49 -32.85 22.03
N GLY A 544 3.25 -32.93 22.50
CA GLY A 544 2.10 -32.58 21.66
C GLY A 544 0.77 -33.11 22.18
N TYR A 545 -0.31 -32.75 21.48
CA TYR A 545 -1.68 -33.06 21.92
C TYR A 545 -2.04 -34.54 21.76
N LEU A 546 -1.24 -35.31 21.02
CA LEU A 546 -1.31 -36.78 21.05
C LEU A 546 -1.13 -37.31 22.48
N ILE A 547 -0.26 -36.68 23.26
CA ILE A 547 0.03 -37.04 24.65
C ILE A 547 -0.96 -36.34 25.58
N SER A 548 -0.89 -35.01 25.61
CA SER A 548 -1.76 -34.15 26.38
C SER A 548 -1.57 -32.69 25.96
N PRO A 549 -2.64 -31.86 25.99
CA PRO A 549 -2.46 -30.42 26.06
C PRO A 549 -1.76 -30.02 27.37
N PRO A 550 -1.31 -28.75 27.51
CA PRO A 550 -0.80 -28.23 28.79
C PRO A 550 -1.88 -28.30 29.88
N LEU A 551 -1.51 -28.78 31.07
CA LEU A 551 -2.45 -29.03 32.18
C LEU A 551 -2.08 -28.24 33.45
N PRO A 552 -3.06 -27.77 34.24
CA PRO A 552 -2.79 -27.31 35.61
C PRO A 552 -2.14 -28.42 36.46
N PHE A 553 -1.46 -28.02 37.54
CA PHE A 553 -0.73 -28.94 38.42
C PHE A 553 -1.51 -30.21 38.82
N GLU A 554 -2.74 -30.07 39.34
CA GLU A 554 -3.54 -31.20 39.82
C GLU A 554 -3.87 -32.18 38.68
N GLN A 555 -4.31 -31.64 37.54
CA GLN A 555 -4.65 -32.43 36.36
C GLN A 555 -3.42 -33.10 35.74
N PHE A 556 -2.26 -32.45 35.81
CA PHE A 556 -0.99 -33.01 35.36
C PHE A 556 -0.59 -34.23 36.22
N CYS A 557 -0.77 -34.16 37.55
CA CYS A 557 -0.50 -35.29 38.44
C CYS A 557 -1.43 -36.47 38.14
N ASP A 558 -2.73 -36.21 37.98
CA ASP A 558 -3.72 -37.24 37.61
C ASP A 558 -3.42 -37.87 36.24
N PHE A 559 -2.97 -37.06 35.28
CA PHE A 559 -2.52 -37.55 33.99
C PHE A 559 -1.29 -38.44 34.14
N TYR A 560 -0.27 -38.01 34.87
CA TYR A 560 0.98 -38.74 35.06
C TYR A 560 0.75 -40.15 35.60
N PHE A 561 -0.06 -40.29 36.66
CA PHE A 561 -0.33 -41.60 37.26
C PHE A 561 -1.08 -42.54 36.30
N ARG A 562 -2.11 -42.03 35.62
CA ARG A 562 -2.87 -42.82 34.64
C ARG A 562 -2.00 -43.25 33.46
N TYR A 563 -1.16 -42.35 32.97
CA TYR A 563 -0.26 -42.63 31.84
C TYR A 563 0.81 -43.65 32.22
N SER A 564 1.42 -43.50 33.40
CA SER A 564 2.43 -44.43 33.93
C SER A 564 1.86 -45.85 34.18
N GLU A 565 0.63 -45.95 34.68
CA GLU A 565 -0.07 -47.24 34.83
C GLU A 565 -0.35 -47.92 33.48
N LYS A 566 -0.74 -47.13 32.46
CA LYS A 566 -0.99 -47.64 31.11
C LYS A 566 0.27 -48.25 30.49
N ILE A 567 1.44 -47.61 30.69
CA ILE A 567 2.72 -48.12 30.17
C ILE A 567 3.11 -49.43 30.84
N LYS A 568 2.91 -49.56 32.15
CA LYS A 568 3.21 -50.82 32.87
C LYS A 568 2.33 -52.01 32.43
N GLN A 569 1.19 -51.74 31.81
CA GLN A 569 0.23 -52.76 31.35
C GLN A 569 0.46 -53.19 29.90
N ASN A 570 1.16 -52.37 29.11
CA ASN A 570 1.59 -52.66 27.74
C ASN A 570 3.00 -53.26 27.74
#